data_AF-A0A3N8AM70-F1
#
_entry.id   AF-A0A3N8AM70-F1
#
_cell.length_a   1.000
_cell.length_b   1.000
_cell.length_c   1.000
_cell.angle_alpha   90.00
_cell.angle_beta   90.00
_cell.angle_gamma   90.00
#
_symmetry.space_group_name_H-M   'P 1'
#
loop_
_entity.id
_entity.type
_entity.pdbx_description
1 polymer ?
#
loop_
_entity_poly.entity_id
_entity_poly.type
_entity_poly.pdbx_seq_one_letter_code
_entity_poly.pdbx_strand_id
1 'polypeptide(L)' 'MDQRSALEDLHALAATGHTTTQTELAGKWLTHFGAERVQDLDVGMLEAIACYVRKGVSPPHA' A
#
# COMPACT_ATOMS: atom_id res chain seq x y z
N MET A 1 -13.32 9.87 2.57
CA MET A 1 -13.17 8.42 2.34
C MET A 1 -12.97 7.77 3.70
N ASP A 2 -13.70 6.70 4.00
CA ASP A 2 -13.58 5.99 5.29
C ASP A 2 -12.40 5.02 5.28
N GLN A 3 -11.73 4.84 6.43
CA GLN A 3 -10.57 3.93 6.59
C GLN A 3 -10.87 2.50 6.15
N ARG A 4 -12.12 2.06 6.35
CA ARG A 4 -12.60 0.76 5.90
C ARG A 4 -12.56 0.62 4.38
N SER A 5 -12.95 1.69 3.68
CA SER A 5 -12.95 1.74 2.22
C SER A 5 -11.52 1.75 1.65
N ALA A 6 -10.58 2.44 2.30
CA ALA A 6 -9.17 2.43 1.90
C ALA A 6 -8.53 1.03 2.07
N LEU A 7 -8.86 0.34 3.16
CA LEU A 7 -8.39 -1.02 3.41
C LEU A 7 -9.00 -2.03 2.42
N GLU A 8 -10.29 -1.90 2.12
CA GLU A 8 -10.98 -2.74 1.12
C GLU A 8 -10.44 -2.49 -0.29
N ASP A 9 -10.10 -1.25 -0.67
CA ASP A 9 -9.47 -0.96 -1.98
C ASP A 9 -8.08 -1.61 -2.08
N LEU A 10 -7.31 -1.57 -0.99
CA LEU A 10 -5.99 -2.20 -0.91
C LEU A 10 -6.09 -3.74 -0.97
N HIS A 11 -7.06 -4.32 -0.27
CA HIS A 11 -7.34 -5.75 -0.31
C HIS A 11 -7.85 -6.20 -1.67
N ALA A 12 -8.70 -5.40 -2.32
CA ALA A 12 -9.18 -5.67 -3.67
C ALA A 12 -8.04 -5.63 -4.70
N LEU A 13 -7.10 -4.68 -4.55
CA LEU A 13 -5.86 -4.60 -5.32
C LEU A 13 -4.98 -5.83 -5.11
N ALA A 14 -4.86 -6.31 -3.87
CA ALA A 14 -4.10 -7.52 -3.55
C ALA A 14 -4.80 -8.82 -4.03
N ALA A 15 -6.14 -8.84 -4.05
CA ALA A 15 -6.94 -10.02 -4.41
C ALA A 15 -7.16 -10.21 -5.91
N THR A 16 -7.04 -9.15 -6.72
CA THR A 16 -7.35 -9.20 -8.16
C THR A 16 -6.23 -9.76 -9.06
N GLY A 17 -5.26 -10.50 -8.49
CA GLY A 17 -4.33 -11.35 -9.24
C GLY A 17 -3.34 -10.61 -10.18
N HIS A 18 -3.45 -9.29 -10.27
CA HIS A 18 -2.47 -8.43 -10.91
C HIS A 18 -1.43 -8.05 -9.87
N THR A 19 -0.22 -8.57 -10.06
CA THR A 19 1.08 -8.06 -9.58
C THR A 19 1.55 -8.47 -8.17
N THR A 20 2.26 -9.61 -8.13
CA THR A 20 3.39 -9.82 -7.20
C THR A 20 4.19 -8.52 -7.00
N THR A 21 4.41 -7.78 -8.09
CA THR A 21 5.11 -6.49 -8.10
C THR A 21 4.43 -5.40 -7.26
N GLN A 22 3.10 -5.24 -7.25
CA GLN A 22 2.45 -4.23 -6.38
C GLN A 22 2.46 -4.67 -4.93
N THR A 23 2.34 -5.97 -4.64
CA THR A 23 2.50 -6.49 -3.28
C THR A 23 3.91 -6.28 -2.77
N GLU A 24 4.94 -6.53 -3.59
CA GLU A 24 6.34 -6.22 -3.27
C GLU A 24 6.57 -4.72 -3.08
N LEU A 25 5.95 -3.88 -3.91
CA LEU A 25 6.06 -2.43 -3.80
C LEU A 25 5.39 -1.91 -2.53
N ALA A 26 4.20 -2.40 -2.21
CA ALA A 26 3.48 -2.09 -0.98
C ALA A 26 4.31 -2.53 0.24
N GLY A 27 4.93 -3.72 0.17
CA GLY A 27 5.88 -4.20 1.19
C GLY A 27 7.05 -3.24 1.39
N LYS A 28 7.69 -2.77 0.30
CA LYS A 28 8.76 -1.76 0.38
C LYS A 28 8.30 -0.46 1.00
N TRP A 29 7.09 0.00 0.69
CA TRP A 29 6.50 1.18 1.29
C TRP A 29 6.21 1.00 2.79
N LEU A 30 5.71 -0.16 3.21
CA LEU A 30 5.52 -0.49 4.61
C LEU A 30 6.86 -0.48 5.38
N THR A 31 7.89 -1.13 4.83
CA THR A 31 9.24 -1.12 5.41
C THR A 31 9.84 0.29 5.48
N HIS A 32 9.67 1.11 4.44
CA HIS A 32 10.13 2.50 4.42
C HIS A 32 9.55 3.32 5.57
N PHE A 33 8.31 3.04 5.94
CA PHE A 33 7.62 3.71 7.05
C PHE A 33 7.75 2.99 8.40
N GLY A 34 8.52 1.90 8.47
CA GLY A 34 8.71 1.12 9.69
C GLY A 34 7.47 0.37 10.17
N ALA A 35 6.48 0.16 9.28
CA ALA A 35 5.25 -0.54 9.60
C ALA A 35 5.35 -2.02 9.20
N GLU A 36 5.01 -2.92 10.12
CA GLU A 36 4.89 -4.34 9.81
C GLU A 36 3.56 -4.67 9.12
N ARG A 37 2.51 -3.90 9.41
CA ARG A 37 1.16 -4.11 8.85
C ARG A 37 0.57 -2.78 8.40
N VAL A 38 -0.30 -2.85 7.39
CA VAL A 38 -1.08 -1.69 6.90
C VAL A 38 -1.95 -1.03 7.97
N GLN A 39 -2.30 -1.77 9.03
CA GLN A 39 -3.12 -1.26 10.14
C GLN A 39 -2.34 -0.32 11.07
N ASP A 40 -1.00 -0.36 11.02
CA ASP A 40 -0.13 0.53 11.79
C ASP A 40 0.04 1.90 11.12
N LEU A 41 -0.53 2.09 9.92
CA LEU A 41 -0.45 3.32 9.16
C LEU A 41 -1.77 4.10 9.19
N ASP A 42 -1.66 5.42 9.27
CA ASP A 42 -2.79 6.34 9.12
C ASP A 42 -3.44 6.23 7.73
N VAL A 43 -4.74 6.57 7.67
CA VAL A 43 -5.53 6.44 6.43
C VAL A 43 -4.94 7.26 5.28
N GLY A 44 -4.46 8.48 5.53
CA GLY A 44 -3.86 9.32 4.49
C GLY A 44 -2.55 8.74 3.94
N MET A 45 -1.86 7.95 4.75
CA MET A 45 -0.62 7.27 4.40
C MET A 45 -0.90 6.03 3.55
N LEU A 46 -1.93 5.27 3.91
CA LEU A 46 -2.44 4.17 3.09
C LEU A 46 -2.91 4.65 1.72
N GLU A 47 -3.63 5.78 1.66
CA GLU A 47 -4.05 6.39 0.38
C GLU A 47 -2.84 6.81 -0.48
N ALA A 48 -1.82 7.40 0.13
CA ALA A 48 -0.59 7.76 -0.57
C ALA A 48 0.14 6.52 -1.12
N ILE A 49 0.31 5.48 -0.30
CA ILE A 49 0.93 4.21 -0.70
C ILE A 49 0.13 3.57 -1.84
N ALA A 50 -1.19 3.48 -1.73
CA ALA A 50 -2.04 2.95 -2.80
C ALA A 50 -1.86 3.71 -4.12
N CYS A 51 -1.77 5.05 -4.05
CA CYS A 51 -1.49 5.89 -5.21
C CYS A 51 -0.11 5.62 -5.82
N TYR A 52 0.94 5.51 -5.01
CA TYR A 52 2.30 5.20 -5.49
C TYR A 52 2.42 3.80 -6.06
N VAL A 53 1.84 2.80 -5.40
CA VAL A 53 1.84 1.40 -5.82
C VAL A 53 1.08 1.23 -7.14
N ARG A 54 -0.07 1.90 -7.29
CA ARG A 54 -0.82 1.92 -8.56
C ARG A 54 -0.01 2.57 -9.70
N LYS A 55 0.85 3.53 -9.38
CA LYS A 55 1.77 4.19 -10.33
C LYS A 55 3.10 3.45 -10.52
N GLY A 56 3.34 2.34 -9.81
CA GLY A 56 4.61 1.60 -9.85
C GLY A 56 5.80 2.36 -9.28
N VAL A 57 5.57 3.32 -8.38
CA VAL A 57 6.61 4.16 -7.77
C VAL A 57 7.18 3.49 -6.52
N SER A 58 8.50 3.29 -6.49
CA SER A 58 9.22 2.78 -5.31
C SER A 58 9.49 3.91 -4.30
N PRO A 59 9.58 3.61 -3.00
CA PRO A 59 10.01 4.59 -2.01
C PRO A 59 11.45 5.06 -2.28
N PRO A 60 11.79 6.31 -1.94
CA PRO A 60 13.09 6.90 -2.28
C PRO A 60 14.26 6.23 -1.55
N HIS A 61 14.02 5.51 -0.46
CA HIS A 61 14.99 4.71 0.28
C HIS A 61 14.28 3.43 0.77
N ALA A 62 14.54 2.29 0.12
CA ALA A 62 14.03 0.97 0.50
C ALA A 62 15.16 0.09 1.01
#